data_AF-A0A397F1A9-F1
#
_entry.id   AF-A0A397F1A9-F1
#
_cell.length_a   1.000
_cell.length_b   1.000
_cell.length_c   1.000
_cell.angle_alpha   90.00
_cell.angle_beta   90.00
_cell.angle_gamma   90.00
#
_symmetry.space_group_name_H-M   'P 1'
#
loop_
_entity.id
_entity.type
_entity.pdbx_description
1 polymer ?
#
loop_
_entity_poly.entity_id
_entity_poly.type
_entity_poly.pdbx_seq_one_letter_code
_entity_poly.pdbx_strand_id
1 'polypeptide(L)'
;MPEEEPSLGFMTTTTDRTAGGRKETVWVDEPQNSPILSPGGTKYRKGRRICHLVYLVIFLVIGGITALIVVTTSSSQHSSSSPPHHKGDELAVNVAILKVPVFKYACTENQCVYQNLTKAEVLSGVPTMGDGLMSLRVCEMTCGNGSMLPMPQSIAIASKPGETVAVDVMSFSHTVTTSDSALVKAMQAAFNEHMAAKLKLAVGGDVQDKGASVNVVGTIASASTALGLDTDESYEVSIAATTVTITAKTAFGYRHGLASVVQLVDWCDVSRSFRMVKAVTIQDKPAYKYRGVMLDTARNFHSMAAIKRLVRTMGMHKLNMFHWHITDSSSFPIEIKFEPKFNLYGNYQSDMAYSQANVRDIVAYAKTHGVQVIPEVDAPAHAGAGWQWGPDYDVGELTLDLTSSLYSKYLPKDKIIVHSWAGIQNGNEPRHMADAGYQYVASFQDRHYLDCGHNGIDRKDNGWCAPYKTWQVIYEQVLNPNITEDLMPMALGGELVLWTEVSGEASMDVRIWPRAAALAERAWTNPTTRWDKAMARMTIATYRVVESGSGSDLIQPHWCRQHPGECPLIVWPL
;
A
#
# COMPACT_ATOMS: atom_id res chain seq x y z
N MET A 1 -23.20 -2.16 63.23
CA MET A 1 -21.92 -2.82 62.89
C MET A 1 -22.24 -4.06 62.06
N PRO A 2 -21.41 -4.37 61.06
CA PRO A 2 -21.79 -4.50 59.64
C PRO A 2 -22.02 -5.94 59.15
N GLU A 3 -22.44 -6.02 57.87
CA GLU A 3 -22.09 -7.05 56.84
C GLU A 3 -22.64 -8.49 57.02
N GLU A 4 -23.19 -9.20 56.03
CA GLU A 4 -23.02 -9.24 54.56
C GLU A 4 -24.36 -9.50 53.82
N GLU A 5 -24.46 -8.98 52.59
CA GLU A 5 -25.54 -9.23 51.62
C GLU A 5 -25.31 -10.49 50.75
N PRO A 6 -26.39 -11.09 50.21
CA PRO A 6 -26.36 -12.31 49.43
C PRO A 6 -26.20 -12.08 47.91
N SER A 7 -25.58 -13.05 47.25
CA SER A 7 -25.48 -13.15 45.79
C SER A 7 -26.85 -13.32 45.13
N LEU A 8 -27.16 -12.42 44.18
CA LEU A 8 -28.31 -12.53 43.28
C LEU A 8 -28.03 -13.54 42.16
N GLY A 9 -28.89 -14.55 42.05
CA GLY A 9 -29.03 -15.36 40.84
C GLY A 9 -29.95 -14.69 39.82
N PHE A 10 -29.76 -15.04 38.54
CA PHE A 10 -30.83 -14.94 37.54
C PHE A 10 -30.97 -16.24 36.76
N MET A 11 -32.18 -16.77 36.85
CA MET A 11 -32.77 -17.86 36.09
C MET A 11 -33.42 -17.27 34.84
N THR A 12 -33.42 -17.99 33.71
CA THR A 12 -34.57 -18.15 32.78
C THR A 12 -34.12 -18.91 31.52
N THR A 13 -34.47 -20.19 31.41
CA THR A 13 -35.53 -20.74 30.55
C THR A 13 -35.35 -20.44 29.06
N THR A 14 -35.01 -21.48 28.29
CA THR A 14 -35.37 -21.57 26.87
C THR A 14 -36.18 -22.84 26.66
N THR A 15 -37.44 -22.62 26.29
CA THR A 15 -38.41 -23.60 25.83
C THR A 15 -37.95 -24.30 24.56
N ASP A 16 -38.23 -25.60 24.54
CA ASP A 16 -38.08 -26.54 23.45
C ASP A 16 -39.01 -26.22 22.26
N ARG A 17 -38.51 -26.33 21.03
CA ARG A 17 -39.31 -26.63 19.84
C ARG A 17 -38.56 -27.69 19.04
N THR A 18 -39.00 -28.92 19.23
CA THR A 18 -38.59 -30.12 18.50
C THR A 18 -39.20 -30.15 17.10
N ALA A 19 -38.40 -30.57 16.12
CA ALA A 19 -38.88 -31.30 14.95
C ALA A 19 -37.79 -32.27 14.45
N GLY A 20 -37.97 -33.55 14.76
CA GLY A 20 -37.59 -34.69 13.91
C GLY A 20 -36.13 -35.17 13.91
N GLY A 21 -35.92 -36.45 14.30
CA GLY A 21 -34.79 -37.24 13.79
C GLY A 21 -34.12 -38.18 14.79
N ARG A 22 -34.68 -39.38 14.96
CA ARG A 22 -34.03 -40.58 15.53
C ARG A 22 -32.93 -41.02 14.53
N LYS A 23 -31.68 -41.39 14.87
CA LYS A 23 -31.24 -42.61 15.57
C LYS A 23 -29.70 -42.64 15.76
N GLU A 24 -29.31 -43.16 16.92
CA GLU A 24 -28.21 -44.12 17.21
C GLU A 24 -26.76 -43.77 16.85
N THR A 25 -25.93 -43.62 17.90
CA THR A 25 -24.53 -44.09 17.86
C THR A 25 -24.18 -44.69 19.22
N VAL A 26 -23.55 -45.86 19.15
CA VAL A 26 -23.26 -46.82 20.24
C VAL A 26 -22.07 -46.36 21.08
N TRP A 27 -22.18 -46.56 22.39
CA TRP A 27 -21.12 -46.38 23.40
C TRP A 27 -20.15 -47.56 23.42
N VAL A 28 -18.86 -47.29 23.65
CA VAL A 28 -17.97 -48.17 24.41
C VAL A 28 -17.14 -47.31 25.37
N ASP A 29 -17.25 -47.62 26.65
CA ASP A 29 -16.64 -46.98 27.81
C ASP A 29 -15.18 -47.40 28.08
N GLU A 30 -14.37 -46.39 28.48
CA GLU A 30 -13.37 -46.33 29.58
C GLU A 30 -12.20 -47.36 29.75
N PRO A 31 -11.17 -47.14 30.62
CA PRO A 31 -10.93 -46.02 31.55
C PRO A 31 -9.49 -45.43 31.64
N GLN A 32 -9.47 -44.25 32.25
CA GLN A 32 -8.53 -43.55 33.15
C GLN A 32 -7.24 -44.24 33.67
N ASN A 33 -6.13 -43.47 33.74
CA ASN A 33 -5.41 -43.17 34.99
C ASN A 33 -4.24 -42.15 34.81
N SER A 34 -4.12 -41.20 35.75
CA SER A 34 -3.01 -40.22 35.94
C SER A 34 -2.10 -40.70 37.11
N PRO A 35 -1.14 -39.94 37.74
CA PRO A 35 -0.23 -38.83 37.33
C PRO A 35 1.23 -38.93 37.94
N ILE A 36 2.04 -37.86 37.78
CA ILE A 36 3.19 -37.34 38.61
C ILE A 36 4.62 -37.98 38.53
N LEU A 37 5.65 -37.17 38.18
CA LEU A 37 6.88 -36.86 38.98
C LEU A 37 7.99 -36.15 38.17
N SER A 38 8.62 -35.14 38.79
CA SER A 38 9.95 -34.54 38.49
C SER A 38 10.89 -34.83 39.68
N PRO A 39 12.20 -34.46 39.73
CA PRO A 39 13.21 -34.09 38.72
C PRO A 39 14.56 -34.87 38.85
N GLY A 40 15.52 -34.71 37.92
CA GLY A 40 16.96 -34.94 38.21
C GLY A 40 17.85 -35.61 37.13
N GLY A 41 18.92 -34.91 36.73
CA GLY A 41 20.30 -35.44 36.69
C GLY A 41 20.75 -36.45 35.62
N THR A 42 21.35 -35.93 34.54
CA THR A 42 22.52 -36.46 33.77
C THR A 42 22.62 -37.96 33.42
N LYS A 43 22.68 -38.28 32.11
CA LYS A 43 23.83 -38.94 31.46
C LYS A 43 23.55 -39.18 29.96
N TYR A 44 24.48 -38.69 29.12
CA TYR A 44 24.58 -39.01 27.70
C TYR A 44 24.70 -40.53 27.50
N ARG A 45 23.78 -41.14 26.74
CA ARG A 45 23.91 -42.50 26.22
C ARG A 45 23.53 -42.50 24.74
N LYS A 46 24.52 -42.74 23.87
CA LYS A 46 24.31 -43.02 22.44
C LYS A 46 23.41 -44.26 22.30
N GLY A 47 22.20 -44.07 21.80
CA GLY A 47 21.22 -45.12 21.51
C GLY A 47 20.71 -45.01 20.08
N ARG A 48 20.71 -46.16 19.37
CA ARG A 48 20.35 -46.36 17.96
C ARG A 48 18.99 -45.74 17.60
N ARG A 49 18.92 -45.01 16.48
CA ARG A 49 17.64 -44.66 15.83
C ARG A 49 17.15 -45.85 15.01
N ILE A 50 15.99 -46.37 15.36
CA ILE A 50 15.18 -47.25 14.51
C ILE A 50 14.37 -46.30 13.60
N CYS A 51 14.60 -46.34 12.29
CA CYS A 51 13.75 -45.67 11.32
C CYS A 51 12.52 -46.55 11.04
N HIS A 52 11.32 -46.08 11.36
CA HIS A 52 10.09 -46.66 10.81
C HIS A 52 9.93 -46.16 9.36
N LEU A 53 10.09 -47.05 8.39
CA LEU A 53 9.65 -46.82 7.02
C LEU A 53 8.15 -47.13 6.93
N VAL A 54 7.34 -46.13 6.65
CA VAL A 54 5.91 -46.34 6.33
C VAL A 54 5.83 -46.52 4.82
N TYR A 55 5.43 -47.71 4.36
CA TYR A 55 5.12 -47.96 2.95
C TYR A 55 3.62 -47.76 2.73
N LEU A 56 3.26 -46.86 1.82
CA LEU A 56 1.89 -46.77 1.30
C LEU A 56 1.83 -47.60 0.00
N VAL A 57 1.10 -48.72 0.02
CA VAL A 57 0.87 -49.57 -1.15
C VAL A 57 -0.57 -49.35 -1.61
N ILE A 58 -0.75 -48.83 -2.83
CA ILE A 58 -2.08 -48.63 -3.44
C ILE A 58 -2.22 -49.64 -4.58
N PHE A 59 -3.26 -50.47 -4.52
CA PHE A 59 -3.68 -51.32 -5.63
C PHE A 59 -4.76 -50.61 -6.44
N LEU A 60 -4.47 -50.34 -7.71
CA LEU A 60 -5.45 -49.83 -8.68
C LEU A 60 -5.81 -50.97 -9.63
N VAL A 61 -7.08 -51.41 -9.56
CA VAL A 61 -7.63 -52.41 -10.49
C VAL A 61 -8.55 -51.66 -11.45
N ILE A 62 -8.11 -51.51 -12.70
CA ILE A 62 -8.98 -51.08 -13.80
C ILE A 62 -8.88 -52.15 -14.88
N GLY A 63 -10.02 -52.77 -15.21
CA GLY A 63 -10.15 -53.61 -16.40
C GLY A 63 -9.20 -54.82 -16.46
N GLY A 64 -8.90 -55.47 -15.33
CA GLY A 64 -8.21 -56.77 -15.33
C GLY A 64 -6.68 -56.75 -15.43
N ILE A 65 -6.02 -55.59 -15.32
CA ILE A 65 -4.56 -55.50 -15.15
C ILE A 65 -4.24 -54.85 -13.81
N THR A 66 -3.49 -55.55 -12.96
CA THR A 66 -2.97 -55.04 -11.68
C THR A 66 -1.58 -54.46 -11.90
N ALA A 67 -1.38 -53.17 -11.60
CA ALA A 67 -0.05 -52.54 -11.55
C ALA A 67 0.28 -52.11 -10.12
N LEU A 68 1.52 -52.38 -9.68
CA LEU A 68 2.03 -52.00 -8.36
C LEU A 68 2.82 -50.69 -8.46
N ILE A 69 2.38 -49.65 -7.75
CA ILE A 69 3.12 -48.38 -7.62
C ILE A 69 3.57 -48.24 -6.17
N VAL A 70 4.87 -48.07 -5.95
CA VAL A 70 5.48 -47.82 -4.64
C VAL A 70 5.97 -46.37 -4.60
N VAL A 71 5.44 -45.57 -3.69
CA VAL A 71 5.87 -44.18 -3.46
C VAL A 71 6.68 -44.12 -2.17
N THR A 72 7.89 -43.57 -2.24
CA THR A 72 8.76 -43.32 -1.07
C THR A 72 8.87 -41.82 -0.81
N THR A 73 8.61 -41.39 0.43
CA THR A 73 8.83 -40.01 0.88
C THR A 73 9.86 -40.00 2.00
N SER A 74 10.99 -39.30 1.83
CA SER A 74 11.96 -39.07 2.90
C SER A 74 11.69 -37.73 3.59
N SER A 75 11.51 -37.74 4.91
CA SER A 75 11.46 -36.53 5.73
C SER A 75 12.82 -36.27 6.36
N SER A 76 13.47 -35.14 6.07
CA SER A 76 14.63 -34.66 6.83
C SER A 76 14.18 -33.68 7.92
N GLN A 77 14.49 -33.99 9.18
CA GLN A 77 14.31 -33.09 10.32
C GLN A 77 15.52 -32.14 10.44
N HIS A 78 15.26 -30.83 10.53
CA HIS A 78 16.24 -29.80 10.86
C HIS A 78 16.38 -29.62 12.38
N SER A 79 17.62 -29.55 12.88
CA SER A 79 17.98 -29.07 14.22
C SER A 79 18.74 -27.74 14.12
N SER A 80 18.46 -26.86 15.09
CA SER A 80 18.91 -25.48 15.34
C SER A 80 20.40 -25.13 15.16
N SER A 81 20.70 -23.99 14.53
CA SER A 81 21.54 -22.89 15.06
C SER A 81 21.58 -21.69 14.09
N SER A 82 21.63 -20.49 14.67
CA SER A 82 21.79 -19.09 14.21
C SER A 82 22.08 -18.74 12.72
N PRO A 83 21.64 -17.57 12.22
CA PRO A 83 21.53 -17.30 10.78
C PRO A 83 22.83 -16.80 10.16
N PRO A 84 23.18 -17.31 8.96
CA PRO A 84 23.91 -16.54 7.98
C PRO A 84 23.10 -16.37 6.69
N HIS A 85 23.26 -15.19 6.09
CA HIS A 85 22.84 -14.84 4.74
C HIS A 85 22.84 -15.99 3.72
N HIS A 86 21.70 -16.22 3.07
CA HIS A 86 21.61 -16.96 1.80
C HIS A 86 20.57 -16.23 0.92
N LYS A 87 20.98 -15.58 -0.18
CA LYS A 87 21.19 -16.18 -1.52
C LYS A 87 20.03 -17.10 -1.86
N GLY A 88 19.21 -16.64 -2.81
CA GLY A 88 18.02 -17.34 -3.27
C GLY A 88 18.33 -18.78 -3.66
N ASP A 89 17.53 -19.68 -3.11
CA ASP A 89 17.37 -21.00 -3.68
C ASP A 89 16.65 -20.85 -5.03
N GLU A 90 17.45 -20.84 -6.10
CA GLU A 90 16.96 -21.25 -7.41
C GLU A 90 16.53 -22.72 -7.32
N LEU A 91 15.23 -22.95 -7.12
CA LEU A 91 14.62 -24.13 -7.71
C LEU A 91 14.82 -24.00 -9.23
N ALA A 92 15.81 -24.71 -9.75
CA ALA A 92 15.98 -24.96 -11.17
C ALA A 92 14.78 -25.79 -11.68
N VAL A 93 13.64 -25.11 -11.87
CA VAL A 93 12.53 -25.63 -12.64
C VAL A 93 12.93 -25.47 -14.10
N ASN A 94 13.14 -26.59 -14.79
CA ASN A 94 13.14 -26.64 -16.25
C ASN A 94 11.74 -26.23 -16.75
N VAL A 95 11.42 -24.94 -16.70
CA VAL A 95 10.21 -24.39 -17.29
C VAL A 95 10.49 -24.24 -18.77
N ALA A 96 9.88 -25.09 -19.60
CA ALA A 96 9.64 -24.70 -20.98
C ALA A 96 8.90 -23.36 -20.93
N ILE A 97 9.61 -22.26 -21.21
CA ILE A 97 9.00 -20.93 -21.29
C ILE A 97 7.96 -21.04 -22.40
N LEU A 98 6.68 -21.08 -22.02
CA LEU A 98 5.60 -20.92 -22.97
C LEU A 98 5.91 -19.61 -23.71
N LYS A 99 6.24 -19.68 -25.02
CA LYS A 99 6.45 -18.47 -25.82
C LYS A 99 5.10 -17.77 -25.95
N VAL A 100 4.80 -16.89 -25.00
CA VAL A 100 3.56 -16.12 -25.01
C VAL A 100 3.62 -15.15 -26.20
N PRO A 101 2.61 -15.14 -27.08
CA PRO A 101 2.59 -14.21 -28.21
C PRO A 101 2.59 -12.76 -27.70
N VAL A 102 3.46 -11.94 -28.29
CA VAL A 102 3.48 -10.49 -27.99
C VAL A 102 2.36 -9.82 -28.78
N PHE A 103 1.54 -9.02 -28.09
CA PHE A 103 0.44 -8.28 -28.69
C PHE A 103 0.90 -6.94 -29.30
N LYS A 104 0.14 -6.43 -30.27
CA LYS A 104 0.36 -5.12 -30.90
C LYS A 104 -0.86 -4.22 -30.74
N TYR A 105 -0.59 -2.93 -30.62
CA TYR A 105 -1.59 -1.89 -30.33
C TYR A 105 -1.40 -0.69 -31.25
N ALA A 106 -2.49 0.01 -31.52
CA ALA A 106 -2.49 1.31 -32.20
C ALA A 106 -3.10 2.37 -31.28
N CYS A 107 -2.57 3.59 -31.32
CA CYS A 107 -3.18 4.72 -30.61
C CYS A 107 -4.27 5.36 -31.48
N THR A 108 -5.53 5.27 -31.05
CA THR A 108 -6.69 5.85 -31.74
C THR A 108 -7.46 6.70 -30.75
N GLU A 109 -7.69 7.98 -31.05
CA GLU A 109 -8.44 8.90 -30.17
C GLU A 109 -7.95 8.91 -28.71
N ASN A 110 -6.62 8.92 -28.51
CA ASN A 110 -5.97 8.86 -27.19
C ASN A 110 -6.24 7.57 -26.39
N GLN A 111 -6.62 6.48 -27.06
CA GLN A 111 -6.80 5.16 -26.47
C GLN A 111 -5.94 4.10 -27.17
N CYS A 112 -5.49 3.13 -26.39
CA CYS A 112 -4.73 1.99 -26.88
C CYS A 112 -5.67 0.90 -27.39
N VAL A 113 -5.76 0.76 -28.71
CA VAL A 113 -6.65 -0.21 -29.36
C VAL A 113 -5.87 -1.46 -29.72
N TYR A 114 -6.28 -2.60 -29.17
CA TYR A 114 -5.71 -3.91 -29.46
C TYR A 114 -5.85 -4.26 -30.95
N GLN A 115 -4.80 -4.82 -31.54
CA GLN A 115 -4.79 -5.26 -32.94
C GLN A 115 -4.65 -6.78 -33.03
N ASN A 116 -5.56 -7.42 -33.74
CA ASN A 116 -5.55 -8.88 -33.91
C ASN A 116 -4.25 -9.37 -34.57
N LEU A 117 -3.69 -10.44 -34.00
CA LEU A 117 -2.58 -11.16 -34.59
C LEU A 117 -3.08 -12.05 -35.73
N THR A 118 -2.39 -12.02 -36.85
CA THR A 118 -2.60 -12.98 -37.94
C THR A 118 -2.14 -14.37 -37.52
N LYS A 119 -2.65 -15.41 -38.18
CA LYS A 119 -2.21 -16.80 -37.95
C LYS A 119 -0.68 -16.95 -38.09
N ALA A 120 -0.07 -16.24 -39.03
CA ALA A 120 1.38 -16.27 -39.24
C ALA A 120 2.14 -15.67 -38.04
N GLU A 121 1.67 -14.54 -37.49
CA GLU A 121 2.27 -13.90 -36.31
C GLU A 121 2.10 -14.75 -35.05
N VAL A 122 0.96 -15.42 -34.90
CA VAL A 122 0.74 -16.36 -33.78
C VAL A 122 1.70 -17.55 -33.87
N LEU A 123 1.89 -18.10 -35.08
CA LEU A 123 2.80 -19.24 -35.29
C LEU A 123 4.28 -18.84 -35.17
N SER A 124 4.66 -17.62 -35.56
CA SER A 124 6.03 -17.12 -35.40
C SER A 124 6.34 -16.67 -33.96
N GLY A 125 5.31 -16.30 -33.20
CA GLY A 125 5.43 -15.70 -31.86
C GLY A 125 5.89 -14.25 -31.87
N VAL A 126 6.07 -13.65 -33.05
CA VAL A 126 6.54 -12.26 -33.23
C VAL A 126 5.51 -11.48 -34.06
N PRO A 127 4.86 -10.46 -33.49
CA PRO A 127 3.97 -9.59 -34.23
C PRO A 127 4.75 -8.78 -35.28
N THR A 128 4.17 -8.61 -36.46
CA THR A 128 4.68 -7.68 -37.47
C THR A 128 4.41 -6.27 -36.99
N MET A 129 5.50 -5.52 -36.80
CA MET A 129 5.46 -4.10 -36.43
C MET A 129 5.49 -3.24 -37.69
N GLY A 130 4.86 -2.08 -37.61
CA GLY A 130 4.80 -1.08 -38.68
C GLY A 130 4.50 0.30 -38.08
N ASP A 131 4.37 1.29 -38.95
CA ASP A 131 4.09 2.67 -38.51
C ASP A 131 2.82 2.74 -37.65
N GLY A 132 2.95 3.33 -36.46
CA GLY A 132 1.84 3.49 -35.51
C GLY A 132 1.51 2.25 -34.66
N LEU A 133 2.19 1.12 -34.86
CA LEU A 133 2.03 -0.09 -34.05
C LEU A 133 3.09 -0.16 -32.94
N MET A 134 2.67 -0.55 -31.73
CA MET A 134 3.55 -0.61 -30.55
C MET A 134 3.09 -1.66 -29.54
N SER A 135 3.90 -1.90 -28.50
CA SER A 135 3.51 -2.74 -27.35
C SER A 135 2.48 -2.03 -26.46
N LEU A 136 1.79 -2.77 -25.58
CA LEU A 136 0.81 -2.21 -24.65
C LEU A 136 1.40 -1.08 -23.81
N ARG A 137 2.52 -1.35 -23.13
CA ARG A 137 3.17 -0.38 -22.22
C ARG A 137 3.70 0.85 -22.96
N VAL A 138 4.22 0.69 -24.17
CA VAL A 138 4.63 1.83 -25.00
C VAL A 138 3.41 2.65 -25.42
N CYS A 139 2.28 2.00 -25.73
CA CYS A 139 1.04 2.72 -26.00
C CYS A 139 0.54 3.47 -24.76
N GLU A 140 0.45 2.80 -23.61
CA GLU A 140 0.02 3.38 -22.33
C GLU A 140 0.85 4.60 -21.93
N MET A 141 2.15 4.59 -22.25
CA MET A 141 3.10 5.66 -21.98
C MET A 141 3.01 6.83 -22.97
N THR A 142 2.69 6.58 -24.24
CA THR A 142 2.86 7.59 -25.32
C THR A 142 1.58 7.99 -26.05
N CYS A 143 0.47 7.28 -25.86
CA CYS A 143 -0.81 7.60 -26.50
C CYS A 143 -1.51 8.74 -25.77
N GLY A 144 -1.96 9.76 -26.52
CA GLY A 144 -2.54 10.98 -25.95
C GLY A 144 -1.60 11.67 -24.97
N ASN A 145 -2.08 11.91 -23.75
CA ASN A 145 -1.27 12.49 -22.68
C ASN A 145 -0.57 11.43 -21.81
N GLY A 146 -0.56 10.17 -22.25
CA GLY A 146 -0.07 9.03 -21.48
C GLY A 146 -0.99 8.65 -20.31
N SER A 147 -0.55 7.66 -19.53
CA SER A 147 -1.29 7.09 -18.42
C SER A 147 -0.60 7.32 -17.07
N MET A 148 -0.22 8.57 -16.81
CA MET A 148 0.40 8.95 -15.53
C MET A 148 -0.64 9.00 -14.41
N LEU A 149 -0.22 8.65 -13.19
CA LEU A 149 -1.03 8.78 -11.98
C LEU A 149 -0.15 9.22 -10.79
N PRO A 150 -0.46 10.34 -10.12
CA PRO A 150 -1.41 11.38 -10.55
C PRO A 150 -1.10 11.92 -11.95
N MET A 151 -2.14 12.27 -12.69
CA MET A 151 -1.99 13.09 -13.89
C MET A 151 -1.28 14.41 -13.54
N PRO A 152 -0.37 14.94 -14.38
CA PRO A 152 0.18 16.27 -14.14
C PRO A 152 -0.84 17.39 -14.42
N GLN A 153 -0.64 18.57 -13.83
CA GLN A 153 -1.41 19.78 -14.16
C GLN A 153 -1.30 20.14 -15.65
N SER A 154 -0.11 19.95 -16.24
CA SER A 154 0.14 20.11 -17.67
C SER A 154 1.17 19.10 -18.17
N ILE A 155 0.88 18.46 -19.30
CA ILE A 155 1.77 17.56 -20.00
C ILE A 155 1.59 17.72 -21.51
N ALA A 156 2.70 17.77 -22.23
CA ALA A 156 2.73 17.80 -23.69
C ALA A 156 3.78 16.80 -24.19
N ILE A 157 3.33 15.68 -24.75
CA ILE A 157 4.19 14.72 -25.44
C ILE A 157 4.37 15.23 -26.88
N ALA A 158 5.60 15.62 -27.21
CA ALA A 158 5.91 16.22 -28.52
C ALA A 158 6.23 15.17 -29.59
N SER A 159 6.53 13.93 -29.18
CA SER A 159 6.77 12.80 -30.06
C SER A 159 5.47 12.12 -30.49
N LYS A 160 5.44 11.52 -31.70
CA LYS A 160 4.29 10.72 -32.14
C LYS A 160 4.08 9.51 -31.21
N PRO A 161 2.85 8.99 -31.04
CA PRO A 161 2.62 7.75 -30.30
C PRO A 161 3.53 6.61 -30.81
N GLY A 162 4.18 5.90 -29.90
CA GLY A 162 5.15 4.85 -30.20
C GLY A 162 6.60 5.33 -30.36
N GLU A 163 6.84 6.62 -30.62
CA GLU A 163 8.20 7.15 -30.71
C GLU A 163 8.87 7.22 -29.32
N THR A 164 9.83 6.32 -29.12
CA THR A 164 10.56 6.15 -27.86
C THR A 164 12.06 5.98 -28.10
N VAL A 165 12.84 6.15 -27.04
CA VAL A 165 14.30 5.90 -27.05
C VAL A 165 14.57 4.67 -26.18
N ALA A 166 15.41 3.75 -26.67
CA ALA A 166 15.89 2.65 -25.84
C ALA A 166 16.84 3.19 -24.76
N VAL A 167 16.62 2.84 -23.50
CA VAL A 167 17.41 3.33 -22.36
C VAL A 167 17.85 2.21 -21.44
N ASP A 168 19.04 2.36 -20.86
CA ASP A 168 19.51 1.45 -19.81
C ASP A 168 19.03 1.95 -18.45
N VAL A 169 18.07 1.23 -17.86
CA VAL A 169 17.49 1.54 -16.54
C VAL A 169 18.50 1.51 -15.39
N MET A 170 19.71 0.99 -15.63
CA MET A 170 20.80 0.97 -14.65
C MET A 170 21.81 2.09 -14.79
N SER A 171 21.68 2.92 -15.83
CA SER A 171 22.67 3.93 -16.21
C SER A 171 22.24 5.37 -15.92
N PHE A 172 21.13 5.57 -15.19
CA PHE A 172 20.65 6.89 -14.83
C PHE A 172 21.69 7.62 -13.97
N SER A 173 22.27 8.67 -14.54
CA SER A 173 23.23 9.55 -13.89
C SER A 173 22.56 10.86 -13.53
N HIS A 174 23.04 11.50 -12.46
CA HIS A 174 22.45 12.74 -11.95
C HIS A 174 23.49 13.84 -11.85
N THR A 175 23.17 15.01 -12.40
CA THR A 175 23.92 16.25 -12.21
C THR A 175 22.97 17.30 -11.69
N VAL A 176 23.13 17.73 -10.44
CA VAL A 176 22.27 18.77 -9.85
C VAL A 176 23.07 20.05 -9.67
N THR A 177 22.61 21.12 -10.31
CA THR A 177 23.09 22.48 -10.05
C THR A 177 22.29 23.08 -8.91
N THR A 178 23.01 23.76 -8.01
CA THR A 178 22.53 24.32 -6.73
C THR A 178 21.95 23.28 -5.76
N SER A 179 22.37 23.34 -4.48
CA SER A 179 21.73 22.56 -3.40
C SER A 179 21.88 21.02 -3.45
N ASP A 180 23.01 20.51 -3.97
CA ASP A 180 23.37 19.08 -3.97
C ASP A 180 23.66 18.53 -2.55
N SER A 181 22.62 18.39 -1.75
CA SER A 181 22.68 17.93 -0.36
C SER A 181 22.69 16.40 -0.25
N ALA A 182 23.04 15.87 0.93
CA ALA A 182 22.91 14.44 1.24
C ALA A 182 21.49 13.91 1.03
N LEU A 183 20.46 14.75 1.29
CA LEU A 183 19.06 14.40 1.04
C LEU A 183 18.79 14.22 -0.47
N VAL A 184 19.30 15.12 -1.31
CA VAL A 184 19.13 15.04 -2.77
C VAL A 184 19.81 13.78 -3.31
N LYS A 185 21.00 13.44 -2.82
CA LYS A 185 21.69 12.17 -3.17
C LYS A 185 20.90 10.95 -2.75
N ALA A 186 20.28 10.98 -1.57
CA ALA A 186 19.41 9.89 -1.13
C ALA A 186 18.14 9.77 -1.99
N MET A 187 17.55 10.88 -2.43
CA MET A 187 16.42 10.88 -3.39
C MET A 187 16.82 10.30 -4.75
N GLN A 188 18.00 10.65 -5.27
CA GLN A 188 18.56 10.09 -6.51
C GLN A 188 18.81 8.58 -6.38
N ALA A 189 19.40 8.13 -5.26
CA ALA A 189 19.61 6.72 -4.98
C ALA A 189 18.29 5.94 -4.94
N ALA A 190 17.26 6.49 -4.28
CA ALA A 190 15.93 5.88 -4.23
C ALA A 190 15.27 5.81 -5.63
N PHE A 191 15.46 6.83 -6.47
CA PHE A 191 15.02 6.81 -7.86
C PHE A 191 15.76 5.70 -8.65
N ASN A 192 17.08 5.61 -8.53
CA ASN A 192 17.88 4.60 -9.23
C ASN A 192 17.53 3.17 -8.79
N GLU A 193 17.29 2.95 -7.49
CA GLU A 193 16.79 1.66 -6.99
C GLU A 193 15.44 1.29 -7.62
N HIS A 194 14.54 2.26 -7.76
CA HIS A 194 13.25 2.03 -8.39
C HIS A 194 13.36 1.76 -9.90
N MET A 195 14.25 2.46 -10.61
CA MET A 195 14.55 2.19 -12.02
C MET A 195 15.16 0.79 -12.19
N ALA A 196 16.07 0.39 -11.30
CA ALA A 196 16.63 -0.96 -11.25
C ALA A 196 15.56 -2.04 -11.09
N ALA A 197 14.58 -1.80 -10.21
CA ALA A 197 13.52 -2.75 -9.92
C ALA A 197 12.66 -3.08 -11.17
N LYS A 198 12.59 -2.18 -12.15
CA LYS A 198 11.91 -2.42 -13.43
C LYS A 198 12.52 -3.57 -14.24
N LEU A 199 13.78 -3.97 -13.97
CA LEU A 199 14.39 -5.17 -14.57
C LEU A 199 13.54 -6.44 -14.39
N LYS A 200 12.74 -6.51 -13.32
CA LYS A 200 11.81 -7.62 -13.06
C LYS A 200 10.73 -7.77 -14.16
N LEU A 201 10.46 -6.73 -14.95
CA LEU A 201 9.52 -6.78 -16.07
C LEU A 201 10.05 -7.57 -17.27
N ALA A 202 11.37 -7.75 -17.39
CA ALA A 202 12.00 -8.49 -18.48
C ALA A 202 11.90 -10.03 -18.27
N VAL A 203 10.67 -10.53 -18.12
CA VAL A 203 10.41 -11.97 -17.86
C VAL A 203 10.73 -12.81 -19.10
N GLY A 204 11.41 -13.96 -18.91
CA GLY A 204 11.58 -14.97 -19.95
C GLY A 204 12.74 -14.76 -20.94
N GLY A 205 13.73 -13.93 -20.61
CA GLY A 205 15.01 -13.88 -21.32
C GLY A 205 15.70 -12.52 -21.23
N ASP A 206 16.88 -12.40 -21.83
CA ASP A 206 17.75 -11.22 -21.74
C ASP A 206 17.15 -9.95 -22.39
N VAL A 207 17.57 -8.80 -21.87
CA VAL A 207 17.43 -7.48 -22.50
C VAL A 207 18.23 -7.49 -23.80
N GLN A 208 17.55 -7.38 -24.95
CA GLN A 208 18.19 -7.52 -26.27
C GLN A 208 18.94 -6.25 -26.69
N ASP A 209 18.42 -5.10 -26.30
CA ASP A 209 19.02 -3.79 -26.49
C ASP A 209 19.08 -3.11 -25.12
N LYS A 210 20.30 -2.94 -24.60
CA LYS A 210 20.50 -2.26 -23.30
C LYS A 210 20.05 -0.81 -23.36
N GLY A 211 20.00 -0.20 -24.53
CA GLY A 211 19.66 1.21 -24.69
C GLY A 211 20.80 2.14 -24.29
N ALA A 212 20.53 3.44 -24.43
CA ALA A 212 21.48 4.50 -24.13
C ALA A 212 21.47 4.89 -22.65
N SER A 213 22.57 5.49 -22.21
CA SER A 213 22.62 6.10 -20.88
C SER A 213 21.79 7.38 -20.79
N VAL A 214 21.13 7.58 -19.65
CA VAL A 214 20.28 8.74 -19.40
C VAL A 214 20.96 9.69 -18.41
N ASN A 215 21.03 10.96 -18.78
CA ASN A 215 21.55 12.02 -17.92
C ASN A 215 20.39 12.85 -17.36
N VAL A 216 20.23 12.85 -16.05
CA VAL A 216 19.25 13.66 -15.32
C VAL A 216 19.93 14.93 -14.82
N VAL A 217 19.58 16.07 -15.41
CA VAL A 217 20.08 17.39 -15.04
C VAL A 217 19.04 18.08 -14.17
N GLY A 218 19.34 18.28 -12.89
CA GLY A 218 18.47 18.95 -11.94
C GLY A 218 18.91 20.39 -11.65
N THR A 219 17.97 21.29 -11.43
CA THR A 219 18.22 22.63 -10.88
C THR A 219 17.28 22.87 -9.70
N ILE A 220 17.85 23.04 -8.51
CA ILE A 220 17.10 23.21 -7.25
C ILE A 220 17.39 24.60 -6.67
N ALA A 221 16.39 25.48 -6.67
CA ALA A 221 16.59 26.89 -6.28
C ALA A 221 16.97 27.09 -4.80
N SER A 222 16.37 26.30 -3.90
CA SER A 222 16.57 26.42 -2.45
C SER A 222 17.43 25.28 -1.89
N ALA A 223 18.37 25.63 -1.00
CA ALA A 223 19.18 24.67 -0.24
C ALA A 223 18.46 24.12 1.00
N SER A 224 17.26 24.63 1.31
CA SER A 224 16.48 24.16 2.44
C SER A 224 16.09 22.69 2.27
N THR A 225 16.31 21.93 3.34
CA THR A 225 15.83 20.55 3.45
C THR A 225 14.64 20.44 4.40
N ALA A 226 14.05 21.56 4.82
CA ALA A 226 12.87 21.54 5.68
C ALA A 226 11.67 20.97 4.91
N LEU A 227 11.00 19.98 5.50
CA LEU A 227 9.76 19.41 5.00
C LEU A 227 8.65 19.79 5.97
N GLY A 228 7.58 20.36 5.44
CA GLY A 228 6.43 20.85 6.17
C GLY A 228 5.28 21.21 5.24
N LEU A 229 4.14 21.64 5.80
CA LEU A 229 2.91 21.93 5.06
C LEU A 229 3.08 22.97 3.95
N ASP A 230 3.94 23.98 4.15
CA ASP A 230 4.17 25.06 3.18
C ASP A 230 5.36 24.82 2.23
N THR A 231 5.85 23.58 2.17
CA THR A 231 6.92 23.21 1.25
C THR A 231 6.43 23.37 -0.19
N ASP A 232 7.17 24.12 -1.01
CA ASP A 232 6.85 24.22 -2.44
C ASP A 232 7.24 22.92 -3.15
N GLU A 233 6.22 22.21 -3.64
CA GLU A 233 6.32 20.91 -4.30
C GLU A 233 6.22 21.01 -5.84
N SER A 234 6.25 22.22 -6.40
CA SER A 234 6.17 22.44 -7.85
C SER A 234 7.46 22.08 -8.58
N TYR A 235 7.31 21.62 -9.82
CA TYR A 235 8.44 21.28 -10.68
C TYR A 235 8.08 21.35 -12.17
N GLU A 236 9.12 21.37 -12.98
CA GLU A 236 9.04 21.20 -14.43
C GLU A 236 9.96 20.05 -14.85
N VAL A 237 9.49 19.21 -15.77
CA VAL A 237 10.30 18.15 -16.41
C VAL A 237 10.29 18.36 -17.92
N SER A 238 11.45 18.32 -18.55
CA SER A 238 11.56 18.18 -20.00
C SER A 238 12.46 17.01 -20.36
N ILE A 239 12.00 16.15 -21.28
CA ILE A 239 12.81 15.08 -21.85
C ILE A 239 13.10 15.41 -23.31
N ALA A 240 14.37 15.31 -23.69
CA ALA A 240 14.82 15.42 -25.06
C ALA A 240 15.84 14.29 -25.33
N ALA A 241 15.41 13.27 -26.08
CA ALA A 241 16.17 12.05 -26.32
C ALA A 241 16.60 11.35 -25.01
N THR A 242 17.88 11.43 -24.63
CA THR A 242 18.45 10.79 -23.43
C THR A 242 18.78 11.77 -22.31
N THR A 243 18.39 13.04 -22.46
CA THR A 243 18.56 14.05 -21.42
C THR A 243 17.21 14.34 -20.77
N VAL A 244 17.17 14.24 -19.45
CA VAL A 244 16.03 14.60 -18.60
C VAL A 244 16.43 15.85 -17.82
N THR A 245 15.70 16.95 -17.98
CA THR A 245 15.92 18.17 -17.21
C THR A 245 14.79 18.34 -16.20
N ILE A 246 15.13 18.60 -14.94
CA ILE A 246 14.17 18.83 -13.85
C ILE A 246 14.48 20.15 -13.15
N THR A 247 13.54 21.08 -13.17
CA THR A 247 13.68 22.36 -12.46
C THR A 247 12.67 22.41 -11.32
N ALA A 248 13.11 22.75 -10.11
CA ALA A 248 12.24 22.86 -8.96
C ALA A 248 12.72 23.93 -7.97
N LYS A 249 11.80 24.46 -7.17
CA LYS A 249 12.15 25.40 -6.10
C LYS A 249 12.80 24.72 -4.91
N THR A 250 12.36 23.51 -4.57
CA THR A 250 12.86 22.73 -3.43
C THR A 250 13.29 21.33 -3.88
N ALA A 251 14.04 20.62 -3.03
CA ALA A 251 14.39 19.22 -3.25
C ALA A 251 13.15 18.32 -3.40
N PHE A 252 12.02 18.68 -2.78
CA PHE A 252 10.79 17.90 -2.83
C PHE A 252 10.07 18.03 -4.18
N GLY A 253 10.06 19.22 -4.79
CA GLY A 253 9.65 19.38 -6.19
C GLY A 253 10.52 18.55 -7.15
N TYR A 254 11.84 18.59 -6.98
CA TYR A 254 12.77 17.77 -7.77
C TYR A 254 12.48 16.27 -7.65
N ARG A 255 12.22 15.79 -6.43
CA ARG A 255 11.82 14.41 -6.16
C ARG A 255 10.48 14.03 -6.82
N HIS A 256 9.50 14.92 -6.84
CA HIS A 256 8.25 14.69 -7.60
C HIS A 256 8.50 14.62 -9.11
N GLY A 257 9.42 15.43 -9.63
CA GLY A 257 9.92 15.31 -11.01
C GLY A 257 10.50 13.93 -11.31
N LEU A 258 11.37 13.41 -10.44
CA LEU A 258 11.91 12.05 -10.55
C LEU A 258 10.79 10.99 -10.53
N ALA A 259 9.79 11.13 -9.65
CA ALA A 259 8.64 10.23 -9.60
C ALA A 259 7.82 10.25 -10.89
N SER A 260 7.72 11.40 -11.57
CA SER A 260 7.13 11.49 -12.91
C SER A 260 7.97 10.78 -13.98
N VAL A 261 9.29 10.94 -13.96
CA VAL A 261 10.21 10.30 -14.92
C VAL A 261 10.13 8.77 -14.85
N VAL A 262 9.97 8.19 -13.66
CA VAL A 262 9.74 6.75 -13.46
C VAL A 262 8.58 6.21 -14.31
N GLN A 263 7.51 7.00 -14.48
CA GLN A 263 6.31 6.60 -15.21
C GLN A 263 6.45 6.77 -16.74
N LEU A 264 7.52 7.44 -17.18
CA LEU A 264 7.86 7.70 -18.59
C LEU A 264 8.94 6.75 -19.11
N VAL A 265 9.24 5.69 -18.36
CA VAL A 265 10.14 4.60 -18.76
C VAL A 265 9.45 3.27 -18.48
N ASP A 266 9.30 2.43 -19.50
CA ASP A 266 8.64 1.14 -19.36
C ASP A 266 9.24 0.06 -20.26
N TRP A 267 8.92 -1.19 -19.97
CA TRP A 267 9.36 -2.35 -20.73
C TRP A 267 8.59 -2.49 -22.05
N CYS A 268 9.29 -2.76 -23.14
CA CYS A 268 8.68 -3.09 -24.42
C CYS A 268 8.89 -4.57 -24.74
N ASP A 269 7.84 -5.38 -24.62
CA ASP A 269 7.86 -6.81 -24.91
C ASP A 269 8.24 -7.13 -26.37
N VAL A 270 7.94 -6.21 -27.29
CA VAL A 270 8.22 -6.35 -28.73
C VAL A 270 9.70 -6.24 -29.01
N SER A 271 10.34 -5.16 -28.54
CA SER A 271 11.76 -4.92 -28.77
C SER A 271 12.67 -5.51 -27.70
N ARG A 272 12.07 -6.10 -26.65
CA ARG A 272 12.75 -6.66 -25.48
C ARG A 272 13.78 -5.70 -24.89
N SER A 273 13.36 -4.46 -24.72
CA SER A 273 14.19 -3.38 -24.17
C SER A 273 13.34 -2.38 -23.41
N PHE A 274 13.98 -1.63 -22.50
CA PHE A 274 13.34 -0.52 -21.81
C PHE A 274 13.28 0.70 -22.72
N ARG A 275 12.12 1.37 -22.72
CA ARG A 275 11.80 2.49 -23.60
C ARG A 275 11.41 3.69 -22.76
N MET A 276 12.00 4.85 -23.07
CA MET A 276 11.62 6.15 -22.52
C MET A 276 10.89 6.97 -23.58
N VAL A 277 9.92 7.79 -23.16
CA VAL A 277 9.31 8.76 -24.08
C VAL A 277 10.37 9.66 -24.70
N LYS A 278 10.31 9.88 -26.02
CA LYS A 278 11.40 10.57 -26.75
C LYS A 278 11.44 12.07 -26.47
N ALA A 279 10.27 12.70 -26.36
CA ALA A 279 10.16 14.12 -26.08
C ALA A 279 8.86 14.45 -25.31
N VAL A 280 8.98 15.06 -24.13
CA VAL A 280 7.84 15.50 -23.32
C VAL A 280 8.20 16.75 -22.52
N THR A 281 7.21 17.61 -22.26
CA THR A 281 7.29 18.70 -21.28
C THR A 281 6.16 18.54 -20.26
N ILE A 282 6.49 18.68 -18.97
CA ILE A 282 5.57 18.61 -17.84
C ILE A 282 5.76 19.86 -16.98
N GLN A 283 4.67 20.51 -16.61
CA GLN A 283 4.64 21.54 -15.57
C GLN A 283 3.62 21.10 -14.52
N ASP A 284 4.05 20.96 -13.27
CA ASP A 284 3.23 20.27 -12.27
C ASP A 284 3.37 20.86 -10.87
N LYS A 285 2.28 20.77 -10.12
CA LYS A 285 2.17 21.16 -8.71
C LYS A 285 0.92 20.54 -8.07
N PRO A 286 0.93 20.24 -6.77
CA PRO A 286 -0.27 19.74 -6.10
C PRO A 286 -1.34 20.82 -5.96
N ALA A 287 -2.61 20.41 -6.04
CA ALA A 287 -3.76 21.24 -5.73
C ALA A 287 -3.94 21.46 -4.21
N TYR A 288 -3.58 20.46 -3.41
CA TYR A 288 -3.68 20.49 -1.95
C TYR A 288 -2.34 20.21 -1.27
N LYS A 289 -2.08 20.87 -0.14
CA LYS A 289 -0.83 20.75 0.62
C LYS A 289 -0.73 19.43 1.40
N TYR A 290 -1.86 18.91 1.88
CA TYR A 290 -1.94 17.71 2.70
C TYR A 290 -2.52 16.53 1.92
N ARG A 291 -1.73 15.47 1.72
CA ARG A 291 -2.13 14.28 0.95
C ARG A 291 -1.72 13.02 1.70
N GLY A 292 -2.60 12.58 2.58
CA GLY A 292 -2.25 11.69 3.67
C GLY A 292 -2.72 10.25 3.54
N VAL A 293 -1.99 9.36 4.22
CA VAL A 293 -2.47 8.05 4.62
C VAL A 293 -2.16 7.88 6.10
N MET A 294 -3.20 7.60 6.89
CA MET A 294 -3.12 7.23 8.28
C MET A 294 -3.05 5.70 8.40
N LEU A 295 -2.08 5.23 9.19
CA LEU A 295 -1.98 3.83 9.59
C LEU A 295 -2.02 3.75 11.12
N ASP A 296 -3.03 3.06 11.61
CA ASP A 296 -3.10 2.61 12.99
C ASP A 296 -2.17 1.41 13.18
N THR A 297 -1.24 1.53 14.12
CA THR A 297 -0.33 0.44 14.49
C THR A 297 -0.50 0.02 15.95
N ALA A 298 -1.53 0.55 16.61
CA ALA A 298 -1.81 0.30 18.02
C ALA A 298 -2.80 -0.85 18.19
N ARG A 299 -3.85 -0.96 17.36
CA ARG A 299 -4.81 -2.09 17.45
C ARG A 299 -4.21 -3.38 16.91
N ASN A 300 -3.40 -3.28 15.85
CA ASN A 300 -2.56 -4.37 15.37
C ASN A 300 -1.18 -3.85 14.95
N PHE A 301 -0.13 -4.53 15.42
CA PHE A 301 1.26 -4.13 15.15
C PHE A 301 1.63 -4.30 13.66
N HIS A 302 2.43 -3.36 13.14
CA HIS A 302 2.98 -3.39 11.78
C HIS A 302 4.49 -3.25 11.80
N SER A 303 5.21 -4.13 11.11
CA SER A 303 6.67 -4.10 11.07
C SER A 303 7.22 -2.83 10.41
N MET A 304 8.44 -2.43 10.77
CA MET A 304 9.13 -1.31 10.11
C MET A 304 9.32 -1.54 8.61
N ALA A 305 9.43 -2.80 8.18
CA ALA A 305 9.52 -3.14 6.76
C ALA A 305 8.21 -2.83 6.02
N ALA A 306 7.06 -3.12 6.63
CA ALA A 306 5.74 -2.76 6.10
C ALA A 306 5.56 -1.24 6.04
N ILE A 307 5.86 -0.53 7.12
CA ILE A 307 5.74 0.94 7.17
C ILE A 307 6.62 1.61 6.11
N LYS A 308 7.89 1.18 5.97
CA LYS A 308 8.78 1.68 4.90
C LYS A 308 8.24 1.38 3.51
N ARG A 309 7.68 0.18 3.28
CA ARG A 309 7.06 -0.18 2.00
C ARG A 309 5.89 0.74 1.66
N LEU A 310 5.01 1.01 2.63
CA LEU A 310 3.91 1.97 2.48
C LEU A 310 4.43 3.37 2.11
N VAL A 311 5.36 3.92 2.89
CA VAL A 311 5.94 5.25 2.69
C VAL A 311 6.62 5.40 1.31
N ARG A 312 7.35 4.38 0.87
CA ARG A 312 7.95 4.36 -0.47
C ARG A 312 6.88 4.50 -1.56
N THR A 313 5.81 3.71 -1.45
CA THR A 313 4.72 3.68 -2.45
C THR A 313 3.86 4.95 -2.39
N MET A 314 3.70 5.56 -1.22
CA MET A 314 3.14 6.90 -1.06
C MET A 314 3.94 7.93 -1.85
N GLY A 315 5.27 7.95 -1.65
CA GLY A 315 6.17 8.84 -2.38
C GLY A 315 6.12 8.65 -3.90
N MET A 316 5.96 7.42 -4.39
CA MET A 316 5.78 7.15 -5.82
C MET A 316 4.51 7.79 -6.40
N HIS A 317 3.44 7.88 -5.60
CA HIS A 317 2.16 8.49 -5.97
C HIS A 317 2.03 9.95 -5.50
N LYS A 318 3.11 10.55 -5.00
CA LYS A 318 3.15 11.94 -4.55
C LYS A 318 2.23 12.27 -3.35
N LEU A 319 1.82 11.25 -2.59
CA LEU A 319 1.29 11.42 -1.23
C LEU A 319 2.44 11.85 -0.32
N ASN A 320 2.19 12.78 0.61
CA ASN A 320 3.25 13.47 1.35
C ASN A 320 3.08 13.48 2.88
N MET A 321 2.00 12.91 3.41
CA MET A 321 1.77 12.85 4.86
C MET A 321 1.54 11.39 5.28
N PHE A 322 2.45 10.83 6.08
CA PHE A 322 2.24 9.57 6.76
C PHE A 322 1.83 9.88 8.20
N HIS A 323 0.52 9.80 8.45
CA HIS A 323 -0.04 9.95 9.77
C HIS A 323 0.06 8.59 10.49
N TRP A 324 0.88 8.53 11.52
CA TRP A 324 1.16 7.32 12.25
C TRP A 324 0.40 7.35 13.55
N HIS A 325 -0.72 6.62 13.62
CA HIS A 325 -1.49 6.45 14.84
C HIS A 325 -0.85 5.32 15.65
N ILE A 326 -0.02 5.71 16.63
CA ILE A 326 0.96 4.79 17.21
C ILE A 326 0.46 4.14 18.49
N THR A 327 -0.42 4.83 19.24
CA THR A 327 -0.92 4.36 20.54
C THR A 327 -2.44 4.39 20.59
N ASP A 328 -3.01 3.42 21.29
CA ASP A 328 -4.44 3.34 21.57
C ASP A 328 -4.65 2.61 22.92
N SER A 329 -5.89 2.54 23.39
CA SER A 329 -6.34 1.65 24.45
C SER A 329 -5.81 0.22 24.35
N SER A 330 -5.56 -0.26 23.13
CA SER A 330 -5.12 -1.64 22.85
C SER A 330 -3.61 -1.88 23.02
N SER A 331 -2.74 -0.89 22.74
CA SER A 331 -1.29 -1.00 22.95
C SER A 331 -0.54 0.34 22.96
N PHE A 332 0.68 0.33 23.52
CA PHE A 332 1.63 1.46 23.55
C PHE A 332 3.02 1.03 23.02
N PRO A 333 3.17 0.84 21.70
CA PRO A 333 4.37 0.24 21.10
C PRO A 333 5.56 1.20 20.93
N ILE A 334 5.37 2.52 20.99
CA ILE A 334 6.47 3.50 20.81
C ILE A 334 7.31 3.68 22.06
N GLU A 335 8.64 3.57 21.94
CA GLU A 335 9.57 3.68 23.07
C GLU A 335 9.54 5.06 23.74
N ILE A 336 9.10 5.10 25.01
CA ILE A 336 9.17 6.28 25.88
C ILE A 336 10.32 6.12 26.87
N LYS A 337 11.45 6.75 26.56
CA LYS A 337 12.68 6.63 27.38
C LYS A 337 12.52 7.16 28.80
N PHE A 338 11.76 8.24 28.96
CA PHE A 338 11.57 8.89 30.26
C PHE A 338 10.73 8.02 31.20
N GLU A 339 9.78 7.26 30.66
CA GLU A 339 8.87 6.42 31.43
C GLU A 339 8.71 5.05 30.73
N PRO A 340 9.65 4.11 30.93
CA PRO A 340 9.63 2.81 30.28
C PRO A 340 8.41 1.95 30.64
N LYS A 341 7.69 2.28 31.72
CA LYS A 341 6.48 1.54 32.13
C LYS A 341 5.38 1.60 31.07
N PHE A 342 5.30 2.65 30.26
CA PHE A 342 4.38 2.69 29.11
C PHE A 342 4.57 1.48 28.19
N ASN A 343 5.81 1.15 27.86
CA ASN A 343 6.11 0.02 26.99
C ASN A 343 6.03 -1.33 27.73
N LEU A 344 6.47 -1.39 28.99
CA LEU A 344 6.41 -2.62 29.80
C LEU A 344 4.98 -3.15 29.97
N TYR A 345 4.01 -2.24 30.12
CA TYR A 345 2.59 -2.59 30.30
C TYR A 345 1.77 -2.47 29.01
N GLY A 346 2.29 -1.79 27.98
CA GLY A 346 1.54 -1.46 26.76
C GLY A 346 1.92 -2.28 25.53
N ASN A 347 3.08 -2.95 25.48
CA ASN A 347 3.46 -3.74 24.32
C ASN A 347 2.70 -5.08 24.26
N TYR A 348 2.31 -5.50 23.06
CA TYR A 348 1.77 -6.86 22.84
C TYR A 348 2.82 -7.94 23.11
N GLN A 349 4.03 -7.76 22.58
CA GLN A 349 5.16 -8.69 22.69
C GLN A 349 6.48 -7.90 22.70
N SER A 350 7.56 -8.52 23.16
CA SER A 350 8.86 -7.86 23.31
C SER A 350 9.47 -7.35 22.00
N ASP A 351 9.09 -7.94 20.87
CA ASP A 351 9.55 -7.59 19.52
C ASP A 351 8.54 -6.72 18.75
N MET A 352 7.37 -6.43 19.34
CA MET A 352 6.33 -5.55 18.78
C MET A 352 6.44 -4.15 19.35
N ALA A 353 7.60 -3.53 19.18
CA ALA A 353 7.90 -2.20 19.68
C ALA A 353 8.64 -1.35 18.65
N TYR A 354 8.39 -0.04 18.67
CA TYR A 354 9.08 0.95 17.86
C TYR A 354 10.12 1.68 18.70
N SER A 355 11.38 1.27 18.59
CA SER A 355 12.47 1.94 19.27
C SER A 355 12.69 3.35 18.71
N GLN A 356 13.35 4.20 19.50
CA GLN A 356 13.82 5.52 19.09
C GLN A 356 14.74 5.45 17.86
N ALA A 357 15.45 4.34 17.66
CA ALA A 357 16.22 4.11 16.44
C ALA A 357 15.30 3.87 15.24
N ASN A 358 14.24 3.08 15.40
CA ASN A 358 13.23 2.87 14.36
C ASN A 358 12.54 4.18 13.98
N VAL A 359 12.17 5.00 14.96
CA VAL A 359 11.52 6.31 14.73
C VAL A 359 12.45 7.24 13.94
N ARG A 360 13.73 7.37 14.32
CA ARG A 360 14.71 8.17 13.56
C ARG A 360 14.89 7.67 12.13
N ASP A 361 14.97 6.36 11.97
CA ASP A 361 15.15 5.68 10.68
C ASP A 361 13.95 5.91 9.75
N ILE A 362 12.70 5.75 10.23
CA ILE A 362 11.52 6.00 9.39
C ILE A 362 11.33 7.48 9.05
N VAL A 363 11.63 8.40 9.97
CA VAL A 363 11.58 9.84 9.68
C VAL A 363 12.59 10.22 8.59
N ALA A 364 13.82 9.70 8.68
CA ALA A 364 14.84 9.94 7.66
C ALA A 364 14.45 9.30 6.32
N TYR A 365 13.99 8.04 6.34
CA TYR A 365 13.55 7.31 5.15
C TYR A 365 12.35 7.98 4.47
N ALA A 366 11.31 8.36 5.21
CA ALA A 366 10.15 9.03 4.66
C ALA A 366 10.52 10.36 3.98
N LYS A 367 11.46 11.10 4.56
CA LYS A 367 11.95 12.35 3.99
C LYS A 367 12.62 12.17 2.63
N THR A 368 13.34 11.07 2.38
CA THR A 368 13.90 10.78 1.03
C THR A 368 12.81 10.48 0.01
N HIS A 369 11.64 10.01 0.46
CA HIS A 369 10.46 9.80 -0.36
C HIS A 369 9.51 11.01 -0.40
N GLY A 370 9.89 12.14 0.21
CA GLY A 370 9.08 13.35 0.25
C GLY A 370 7.81 13.22 1.10
N VAL A 371 7.84 12.30 2.07
CA VAL A 371 6.75 12.02 3.00
C VAL A 371 7.14 12.53 4.39
N GLN A 372 6.28 13.35 4.98
CA GLN A 372 6.40 13.80 6.35
C GLN A 372 5.71 12.79 7.28
N VAL A 373 6.39 12.39 8.35
CA VAL A 373 5.81 11.52 9.39
C VAL A 373 5.16 12.39 10.46
N ILE A 374 3.88 12.17 10.73
CA ILE A 374 3.11 12.83 11.79
C ILE A 374 2.78 11.74 12.83
N PRO A 375 3.47 11.68 13.98
CA PRO A 375 3.12 10.74 15.03
C PRO A 375 1.89 11.22 15.80
N GLU A 376 0.97 10.31 16.09
CA GLU A 376 -0.17 10.54 16.96
C GLU A 376 -0.06 9.66 18.22
N VAL A 377 -0.16 10.34 19.37
CA VAL A 377 -0.45 9.73 20.68
C VAL A 377 -1.83 10.24 21.04
N ASP A 378 -2.85 9.41 20.85
CA ASP A 378 -4.25 9.81 21.06
C ASP A 378 -4.54 10.02 22.56
N ALA A 379 -5.24 11.11 22.86
CA ALA A 379 -5.57 11.54 24.21
C ALA A 379 -6.73 12.56 24.19
N PRO A 380 -7.58 12.60 25.24
CA PRO A 380 -7.49 11.80 26.47
C PRO A 380 -8.19 10.43 26.34
N ALA A 381 -9.08 10.25 25.37
CA ALA A 381 -9.68 8.97 25.04
C ALA A 381 -8.63 8.07 24.36
N HIS A 382 -9.05 6.85 23.96
CA HIS A 382 -8.15 5.91 23.26
C HIS A 382 -6.83 5.66 24.02
N ALA A 383 -6.90 5.69 25.34
CA ALA A 383 -5.79 5.43 26.24
C ALA A 383 -6.16 4.28 27.20
N GLY A 384 -5.21 3.39 27.48
CA GLY A 384 -5.46 2.21 28.31
C GLY A 384 -4.19 1.39 28.52
N ALA A 385 -3.83 0.58 27.53
CA ALA A 385 -2.58 -0.16 27.53
C ALA A 385 -1.37 0.77 27.73
N GLY A 386 -0.50 0.42 28.66
CA GLY A 386 0.64 1.24 29.07
C GLY A 386 0.36 2.17 30.26
N TRP A 387 -0.88 2.29 30.75
CA TRP A 387 -1.21 3.09 31.94
C TRP A 387 -1.66 2.26 33.16
N GLN A 388 -1.64 0.93 33.09
CA GLN A 388 -2.11 0.06 34.18
C GLN A 388 -1.33 0.27 35.50
N TRP A 389 -0.12 0.80 35.43
CA TRP A 389 0.69 1.16 36.59
C TRP A 389 0.31 2.52 37.20
N GLY A 390 -0.47 3.36 36.52
CA GLY A 390 -0.76 4.72 36.97
C GLY A 390 -1.36 4.79 38.38
N PRO A 391 -2.45 4.04 38.68
CA PRO A 391 -3.06 4.01 40.00
C PRO A 391 -2.10 3.53 41.11
N ASP A 392 -1.32 2.47 40.85
CA ASP A 392 -0.36 1.90 41.80
C ASP A 392 0.80 2.84 42.15
N TYR A 393 1.02 3.87 41.33
CA TYR A 393 2.07 4.88 41.49
C TYR A 393 1.51 6.26 41.85
N ASP A 394 0.27 6.32 42.35
CA ASP A 394 -0.40 7.53 42.83
C ASP A 394 -0.52 8.66 41.78
N VAL A 395 -0.53 8.33 40.48
CA VAL A 395 -0.75 9.31 39.38
C VAL A 395 -2.18 9.31 38.82
N GLY A 396 -3.06 8.48 39.38
CA GLY A 396 -4.50 8.48 39.11
C GLY A 396 -4.93 7.71 37.84
N GLU A 397 -6.25 7.69 37.65
CA GLU A 397 -6.92 7.06 36.50
C GLU A 397 -6.90 7.98 35.26
N LEU A 398 -7.02 7.38 34.08
CA LEU A 398 -7.19 8.14 32.83
C LEU A 398 -8.55 8.84 32.80
N THR A 399 -8.56 10.11 32.36
CA THR A 399 -9.79 10.79 31.95
C THR A 399 -10.10 10.44 30.49
N LEU A 400 -11.37 10.32 30.12
CA LEU A 400 -11.80 9.97 28.75
C LEU A 400 -12.60 11.09 28.06
N ASP A 401 -12.82 12.24 28.71
CA ASP A 401 -13.76 13.27 28.22
C ASP A 401 -13.14 14.68 28.18
N LEU A 402 -12.69 15.11 26.99
CA LEU A 402 -12.33 16.52 26.69
C LEU A 402 -12.76 17.00 25.30
N THR A 403 -13.51 16.22 24.51
CA THR A 403 -13.84 16.56 23.11
C THR A 403 -15.26 17.11 22.91
N SER A 404 -15.99 17.39 23.99
CA SER A 404 -17.31 18.03 23.88
C SER A 404 -17.23 19.47 23.34
N SER A 405 -18.33 19.96 22.74
CA SER A 405 -18.43 21.33 22.18
C SER A 405 -18.07 22.42 23.19
N LEU A 406 -18.16 22.13 24.48
CA LEU A 406 -17.75 22.98 25.60
C LEU A 406 -16.29 23.43 25.51
N TYR A 407 -15.41 22.62 24.93
CA TYR A 407 -13.96 22.86 24.90
C TYR A 407 -13.46 23.54 23.61
N SER A 408 -14.28 23.53 22.55
CA SER A 408 -13.91 24.12 21.24
C SER A 408 -13.51 25.59 21.30
N LYS A 409 -14.07 26.35 22.25
CA LYS A 409 -13.74 27.77 22.51
C LYS A 409 -12.34 27.99 23.08
N TYR A 410 -11.69 26.95 23.61
CA TYR A 410 -10.35 27.03 24.18
C TYR A 410 -9.26 26.58 23.21
N LEU A 411 -9.63 26.03 22.05
CA LEU A 411 -8.66 25.53 21.09
C LEU A 411 -8.10 26.69 20.25
N PRO A 412 -6.76 26.88 20.21
CA PRO A 412 -6.13 27.93 19.43
C PRO A 412 -6.14 27.58 17.93
N LYS A 413 -6.84 28.39 17.14
CA LYS A 413 -7.04 28.18 15.69
C LYS A 413 -5.74 28.20 14.87
N ASP A 414 -4.74 28.93 15.34
CA ASP A 414 -3.42 29.05 14.72
C ASP A 414 -2.47 27.87 15.03
N LYS A 415 -2.87 26.97 15.94
CA LYS A 415 -2.05 25.83 16.37
C LYS A 415 -2.73 24.48 16.19
N ILE A 416 -4.02 24.46 15.85
CA ILE A 416 -4.82 23.25 15.72
C ILE A 416 -5.34 23.14 14.29
N ILE A 417 -5.05 22.01 13.66
CA ILE A 417 -5.69 21.56 12.43
C ILE A 417 -6.72 20.52 12.82
N VAL A 418 -7.93 20.65 12.29
CA VAL A 418 -9.03 19.71 12.58
C VAL A 418 -9.01 18.57 11.57
N HIS A 419 -8.98 17.33 12.06
CA HIS A 419 -9.19 16.17 11.20
C HIS A 419 -10.71 15.90 11.10
N SER A 420 -11.30 16.18 9.94
CA SER A 420 -12.75 16.14 9.75
C SER A 420 -13.20 14.80 9.19
N TRP A 421 -13.82 13.99 10.05
CA TRP A 421 -14.29 12.64 9.74
C TRP A 421 -15.82 12.55 9.56
N ALA A 422 -16.58 13.51 10.07
CA ALA A 422 -18.05 13.49 10.01
C ALA A 422 -18.60 13.84 8.60
N GLY A 423 -17.85 14.65 7.83
CA GLY A 423 -18.19 15.01 6.46
C GLY A 423 -19.51 15.80 6.33
N ILE A 424 -20.12 15.75 5.13
CA ILE A 424 -21.36 16.51 4.86
C ILE A 424 -22.56 15.86 5.56
N GLN A 425 -22.63 14.53 5.52
CA GLN A 425 -23.82 13.77 5.95
C GLN A 425 -24.07 13.89 7.46
N ASN A 426 -23.02 14.10 8.24
CA ASN A 426 -23.11 14.26 9.69
C ASN A 426 -22.92 15.73 10.11
N GLY A 427 -23.71 16.61 9.51
CA GLY A 427 -23.81 18.01 9.95
C GLY A 427 -22.83 18.98 9.31
N ASN A 428 -22.27 18.65 8.13
CA ASN A 428 -21.41 19.57 7.35
C ASN A 428 -20.21 20.12 8.14
N GLU A 429 -19.54 19.23 8.87
CA GLU A 429 -18.38 19.56 9.71
C GLU A 429 -17.31 20.39 8.98
N PRO A 430 -16.92 20.10 7.71
CA PRO A 430 -15.93 20.91 7.00
C PRO A 430 -16.28 22.39 6.95
N ARG A 431 -17.56 22.71 6.68
CA ARG A 431 -18.04 24.09 6.62
C ARG A 431 -18.01 24.73 7.99
N HIS A 432 -18.48 24.03 9.03
CA HIS A 432 -18.47 24.55 10.39
C HIS A 432 -17.06 24.85 10.90
N MET A 433 -16.09 24.00 10.59
CA MET A 433 -14.69 24.21 10.97
C MET A 433 -14.08 25.40 10.23
N ALA A 434 -14.34 25.51 8.92
CA ALA A 434 -13.86 26.65 8.12
C ALA A 434 -14.49 27.98 8.56
N ASP A 435 -15.81 28.02 8.81
CA ASP A 435 -16.51 29.21 9.33
C ASP A 435 -15.98 29.61 10.73
N ALA A 436 -15.61 28.62 11.55
CA ALA A 436 -14.98 28.84 12.83
C ALA A 436 -13.51 29.29 12.71
N GLY A 437 -12.92 29.29 11.51
CA GLY A 437 -11.55 29.71 11.24
C GLY A 437 -10.49 28.65 11.50
N TYR A 438 -10.87 27.37 11.57
CA TYR A 438 -9.93 26.26 11.63
C TYR A 438 -9.57 25.77 10.23
N GLN A 439 -8.29 25.49 10.04
CA GLN A 439 -7.87 24.65 8.93
C GLN A 439 -8.25 23.20 9.22
N TYR A 440 -8.57 22.45 8.17
CA TYR A 440 -8.96 21.06 8.32
C TYR A 440 -8.39 20.16 7.22
N VAL A 441 -8.31 18.87 7.53
CA VAL A 441 -8.00 17.78 6.60
C VAL A 441 -9.25 16.91 6.45
N ALA A 442 -9.64 16.62 5.21
CA ALA A 442 -10.79 15.78 4.91
C ALA A 442 -10.48 14.29 5.05
N SER A 443 -11.14 13.62 5.99
CA SER A 443 -11.04 12.18 6.24
C SER A 443 -12.41 11.56 6.48
N PHE A 444 -13.41 12.03 5.72
CA PHE A 444 -14.81 11.64 5.86
C PHE A 444 -15.00 10.12 5.92
N GLN A 445 -15.59 9.65 7.01
CA GLN A 445 -15.76 8.23 7.29
C GLN A 445 -16.52 7.47 6.20
N ASP A 446 -17.52 8.12 5.58
CA ASP A 446 -18.32 7.52 4.50
C ASP A 446 -17.55 7.41 3.17
N ARG A 447 -16.30 7.92 3.09
CA ARG A 447 -15.51 8.02 1.86
C ARG A 447 -14.07 7.54 1.97
N HIS A 448 -13.38 7.91 3.04
CA HIS A 448 -11.92 7.79 3.18
C HIS A 448 -11.45 6.68 4.12
N TYR A 449 -12.36 6.06 4.87
CA TYR A 449 -12.02 4.95 5.77
C TYR A 449 -11.84 3.65 4.96
N LEU A 450 -10.66 3.06 5.08
CA LEU A 450 -10.22 1.91 4.29
C LEU A 450 -10.55 0.58 4.94
N ASP A 451 -10.82 0.57 6.24
CA ASP A 451 -11.20 -0.57 7.05
C ASP A 451 -12.66 -1.00 6.86
N CYS A 452 -13.54 -0.06 6.47
CA CYS A 452 -14.98 -0.30 6.32
C CYS A 452 -15.35 -1.39 5.30
N GLY A 453 -16.45 -2.10 5.57
CA GLY A 453 -17.05 -3.06 4.64
C GLY A 453 -16.48 -4.47 4.72
N HIS A 454 -15.57 -4.73 5.67
CA HIS A 454 -14.94 -6.04 5.90
C HIS A 454 -15.58 -6.77 7.08
N ASN A 455 -14.82 -7.53 7.88
CA ASN A 455 -15.37 -8.28 9.01
C ASN A 455 -15.88 -7.33 10.11
N GLY A 456 -17.06 -7.62 10.67
CA GLY A 456 -17.50 -7.07 11.95
C GLY A 456 -16.76 -7.73 13.13
N ILE A 457 -16.59 -6.97 14.22
CA ILE A 457 -15.94 -7.45 15.46
C ILE A 457 -16.98 -7.93 16.46
N ASP A 458 -17.97 -7.08 16.74
CA ASP A 458 -19.04 -7.31 17.70
C ASP A 458 -20.33 -7.85 17.05
N ARG A 459 -20.45 -7.73 15.73
CA ARG A 459 -21.65 -8.07 14.95
C ARG A 459 -21.31 -8.97 13.76
N LYS A 460 -22.29 -9.79 13.35
CA LYS A 460 -22.24 -10.60 12.12
C LYS A 460 -22.62 -9.75 10.88
N ASP A 461 -22.05 -8.55 10.77
CA ASP A 461 -22.23 -7.62 9.67
C ASP A 461 -20.87 -7.15 9.12
N ASN A 462 -20.89 -6.18 8.20
CA ASN A 462 -19.69 -5.69 7.53
C ASN A 462 -18.98 -4.54 8.27
N GLY A 463 -19.16 -4.47 9.60
CA GLY A 463 -18.68 -3.39 10.44
C GLY A 463 -19.55 -2.14 10.38
N TRP A 464 -19.36 -1.26 11.37
CA TRP A 464 -20.21 -0.11 11.64
C TRP A 464 -20.22 0.97 10.52
N CYS A 465 -19.13 1.07 9.76
CA CYS A 465 -18.97 2.07 8.70
C CYS A 465 -19.14 1.50 7.27
N ALA A 466 -19.70 0.30 7.13
CA ALA A 466 -20.06 -0.30 5.85
C ALA A 466 -20.89 0.66 4.97
N PRO A 467 -20.86 0.53 3.62
CA PRO A 467 -20.18 -0.50 2.83
C PRO A 467 -18.68 -0.21 2.60
N TYR A 468 -17.99 -1.09 1.88
CA TYR A 468 -16.61 -0.88 1.41
C TYR A 468 -16.52 0.37 0.54
N LYS A 469 -15.51 1.21 0.78
CA LYS A 469 -15.27 2.43 -0.01
C LYS A 469 -14.40 2.08 -1.20
N THR A 470 -14.98 2.06 -2.40
CA THR A 470 -14.24 1.77 -3.62
C THR A 470 -13.34 2.94 -4.01
N TRP A 471 -12.38 2.70 -4.90
CA TRP A 471 -11.51 3.77 -5.39
C TRP A 471 -12.31 4.86 -6.11
N GLN A 472 -13.44 4.53 -6.76
CA GLN A 472 -14.34 5.49 -7.42
C GLN A 472 -14.94 6.48 -6.42
N VAL A 473 -15.38 5.98 -5.25
CA VAL A 473 -15.95 6.81 -4.18
C VAL A 473 -14.92 7.83 -3.69
N ILE A 474 -13.68 7.39 -3.49
CA ILE A 474 -12.56 8.24 -3.07
C ILE A 474 -12.19 9.23 -4.18
N TYR A 475 -12.14 8.76 -5.43
CA TYR A 475 -11.76 9.58 -6.57
C TYR A 475 -12.70 10.76 -6.77
N GLU A 476 -14.01 10.56 -6.60
CA GLU A 476 -15.02 11.61 -6.78
C GLU A 476 -15.21 12.50 -5.56
N GLN A 477 -14.70 12.10 -4.40
CA GLN A 477 -14.89 12.87 -3.18
C GLN A 477 -14.15 14.20 -3.24
N VAL A 478 -14.91 15.30 -3.23
CA VAL A 478 -14.39 16.65 -3.11
C VAL A 478 -13.89 16.88 -1.67
N LEU A 479 -12.70 17.45 -1.51
CA LEU A 479 -12.04 17.64 -0.20
C LEU A 479 -12.49 18.94 0.51
N ASN A 480 -13.10 19.85 -0.24
CA ASN A 480 -13.63 21.14 0.18
C ASN A 480 -15.15 21.29 -0.04
N PRO A 481 -15.98 20.33 0.39
CA PRO A 481 -17.40 20.38 0.12
C PRO A 481 -18.07 21.56 0.84
N ASN A 482 -18.95 22.28 0.15
CA ASN A 482 -19.72 23.41 0.69
C ASN A 482 -18.86 24.57 1.27
N ILE A 483 -17.58 24.63 0.91
CA ILE A 483 -16.68 25.73 1.29
C ILE A 483 -16.80 26.86 0.25
N THR A 484 -16.97 28.10 0.73
CA THR A 484 -16.99 29.29 -0.14
C THR A 484 -15.57 29.66 -0.59
N GLU A 485 -15.46 30.39 -1.70
CA GLU A 485 -14.17 30.69 -2.34
C GLU A 485 -13.15 31.36 -1.39
N ASP A 486 -13.62 32.24 -0.50
CA ASP A 486 -12.82 32.94 0.51
C ASP A 486 -12.25 32.02 1.60
N LEU A 487 -12.90 30.88 1.85
CA LEU A 487 -12.51 29.90 2.86
C LEU A 487 -11.78 28.68 2.28
N MET A 488 -11.56 28.62 0.97
CA MET A 488 -10.82 27.52 0.33
C MET A 488 -9.45 27.23 0.95
N PRO A 489 -8.66 28.23 1.41
CA PRO A 489 -7.38 27.97 2.09
C PRO A 489 -7.49 27.19 3.41
N MET A 490 -8.69 27.08 4.00
CA MET A 490 -8.94 26.28 5.21
C MET A 490 -8.91 24.78 4.92
N ALA A 491 -9.22 24.36 3.69
CA ALA A 491 -9.17 22.95 3.28
C ALA A 491 -7.73 22.58 2.87
N LEU A 492 -6.99 21.95 3.78
CA LEU A 492 -5.57 21.61 3.55
C LEU A 492 -5.39 20.48 2.55
N GLY A 493 -6.38 19.60 2.44
CA GLY A 493 -6.38 18.43 1.57
C GLY A 493 -7.13 17.26 2.20
N GLY A 494 -6.64 16.04 1.99
CA GLY A 494 -7.35 14.84 2.40
C GLY A 494 -6.44 13.73 2.87
N GLU A 495 -7.01 12.80 3.64
CA GLU A 495 -6.33 11.67 4.24
C GLU A 495 -7.19 10.42 4.14
N LEU A 496 -6.59 9.30 3.71
CA LEU A 496 -7.19 7.99 3.88
C LEU A 496 -6.83 7.43 5.24
N VAL A 497 -7.78 6.78 5.90
CA VAL A 497 -7.59 6.25 7.25
C VAL A 497 -7.71 4.75 7.21
N LEU A 498 -6.67 4.04 7.65
CA LEU A 498 -6.73 2.60 7.87
C LEU A 498 -6.66 2.32 9.36
N TRP A 499 -7.85 2.21 9.98
CA TRP A 499 -7.95 1.61 11.31
C TRP A 499 -7.68 0.10 11.24
N THR A 500 -7.14 -0.43 12.33
CA THR A 500 -6.60 -1.79 12.34
C THR A 500 -7.25 -2.70 13.36
N GLU A 501 -8.50 -2.46 13.75
CA GLU A 501 -9.23 -3.39 14.63
C GLU A 501 -9.41 -4.77 13.97
N VAL A 502 -9.62 -4.80 12.64
CA VAL A 502 -9.70 -6.04 11.83
C VAL A 502 -8.75 -6.04 10.63
N SER A 503 -7.75 -5.17 10.64
CA SER A 503 -6.70 -5.09 9.62
C SER A 503 -5.36 -5.46 10.24
N GLY A 504 -4.57 -6.30 9.59
CA GLY A 504 -3.18 -6.56 9.99
C GLY A 504 -2.21 -6.39 8.83
N GLU A 505 -0.91 -6.51 9.12
CA GLU A 505 0.18 -6.29 8.15
C GLU A 505 -0.03 -7.04 6.82
N ALA A 506 -0.51 -8.30 6.88
CA ALA A 506 -0.74 -9.12 5.71
C ALA A 506 -1.80 -8.55 4.73
N SER A 507 -2.72 -7.73 5.23
CA SER A 507 -3.79 -7.10 4.44
C SER A 507 -3.57 -5.61 4.18
N MET A 508 -2.56 -4.99 4.82
CA MET A 508 -2.33 -3.55 4.78
C MET A 508 -2.25 -3.03 3.34
N ASP A 509 -1.39 -3.65 2.52
CA ASP A 509 -1.12 -3.20 1.16
C ASP A 509 -2.39 -3.22 0.29
N VAL A 510 -3.16 -4.32 0.32
CA VAL A 510 -4.39 -4.46 -0.50
C VAL A 510 -5.56 -3.62 0.03
N ARG A 511 -5.55 -3.25 1.32
CA ARG A 511 -6.51 -2.27 1.84
C ARG A 511 -6.15 -0.86 1.39
N ILE A 512 -4.88 -0.50 1.32
CA ILE A 512 -4.47 0.87 0.94
C ILE A 512 -4.49 1.05 -0.58
N TRP A 513 -3.97 0.08 -1.33
CA TRP A 513 -3.79 0.18 -2.78
C TRP A 513 -4.82 -0.68 -3.52
N PRO A 514 -5.47 -0.14 -4.56
CA PRO A 514 -5.12 1.08 -5.29
C PRO A 514 -5.89 2.33 -4.84
N ARG A 515 -6.67 2.25 -3.76
CA ARG A 515 -7.52 3.35 -3.25
C ARG A 515 -6.74 4.63 -2.93
N ALA A 516 -5.53 4.50 -2.38
CA ALA A 516 -4.62 5.62 -2.14
C ALA A 516 -4.13 6.31 -3.41
N ALA A 517 -4.07 5.59 -4.53
CA ALA A 517 -3.74 6.17 -5.83
C ALA A 517 -4.87 7.09 -6.32
N ALA A 518 -6.13 6.78 -5.97
CA ALA A 518 -7.27 7.66 -6.26
C ALA A 518 -7.24 8.96 -5.44
N LEU A 519 -6.97 8.88 -4.12
CA LEU A 519 -6.77 10.09 -3.31
C LEU A 519 -5.58 10.90 -3.83
N ALA A 520 -4.49 10.23 -4.20
CA ALA A 520 -3.31 10.89 -4.73
C ALA A 520 -3.65 11.79 -5.92
N GLU A 521 -4.43 11.32 -6.89
CA GLU A 521 -4.83 12.17 -8.02
C GLU A 521 -5.84 13.24 -7.63
N ARG A 522 -6.86 12.89 -6.82
CA ARG A 522 -7.86 13.85 -6.31
C ARG A 522 -7.17 15.03 -5.61
N ALA A 523 -6.21 14.76 -4.75
CA ALA A 523 -5.52 15.80 -3.99
C ALA A 523 -4.37 16.49 -4.78
N TRP A 524 -3.92 15.90 -5.90
CA TRP A 524 -2.88 16.46 -6.74
C TRP A 524 -3.41 17.35 -7.86
N THR A 525 -4.39 16.89 -8.65
CA THR A 525 -4.97 17.68 -9.77
C THR A 525 -6.35 18.22 -9.51
N ASN A 526 -7.05 17.72 -8.48
CA ASN A 526 -8.44 18.03 -8.20
C ASN A 526 -9.34 17.99 -9.45
N PRO A 527 -9.41 16.83 -10.14
CA PRO A 527 -10.09 16.73 -11.42
C PRO A 527 -11.60 16.95 -11.27
N THR A 528 -12.19 17.68 -12.21
CA THR A 528 -13.65 17.86 -12.32
C THR A 528 -14.33 16.74 -13.09
N THR A 529 -13.53 15.85 -13.71
CA THR A 529 -14.04 14.69 -14.44
C THR A 529 -14.42 13.55 -13.50
N ARG A 530 -15.35 12.73 -13.98
CA ARG A 530 -15.86 11.54 -13.29
C ARG A 530 -14.83 10.40 -13.34
N TRP A 531 -14.91 9.44 -12.41
CA TRP A 531 -13.92 8.34 -12.29
C TRP A 531 -13.73 7.52 -13.57
N ASP A 532 -14.72 7.44 -14.47
CA ASP A 532 -14.60 6.66 -15.71
C ASP A 532 -13.48 7.20 -16.62
N LYS A 533 -13.23 8.50 -16.56
CA LYS A 533 -12.11 9.14 -17.28
C LYS A 533 -10.74 8.81 -16.68
N ALA A 534 -10.70 8.24 -15.48
CA ALA A 534 -9.49 7.79 -14.80
C ALA A 534 -9.29 6.27 -14.87
N MET A 535 -10.26 5.50 -15.39
CA MET A 535 -10.24 4.03 -15.32
C MET A 535 -8.94 3.43 -15.89
N ALA A 536 -8.53 3.84 -17.09
CA ALA A 536 -7.32 3.30 -17.72
C ALA A 536 -6.06 3.57 -16.88
N ARG A 537 -5.85 4.83 -16.43
CA ARG A 537 -4.68 5.19 -15.62
C ARG A 537 -4.72 4.58 -14.21
N MET A 538 -5.90 4.42 -13.63
CA MET A 538 -6.06 3.73 -12.34
C MET A 538 -5.71 2.25 -12.47
N THR A 539 -6.17 1.58 -13.53
CA THR A 539 -5.80 0.19 -13.83
C THR A 539 -4.29 0.09 -13.96
N ILE A 540 -3.63 0.96 -14.72
CA ILE A 540 -2.17 0.94 -14.89
C ILE A 540 -1.43 1.20 -13.58
N ALA A 541 -1.92 2.13 -12.75
CA ALA A 541 -1.33 2.41 -11.44
C ALA A 541 -1.38 1.20 -10.49
N THR A 542 -2.47 0.43 -10.49
CA THR A 542 -2.55 -0.85 -9.75
C THR A 542 -1.39 -1.78 -10.10
N TYR A 543 -1.07 -1.95 -11.38
CA TYR A 543 0.07 -2.78 -11.79
C TYR A 543 1.40 -2.16 -11.36
N ARG A 544 1.56 -0.84 -11.49
CA ARG A 544 2.80 -0.16 -11.04
C ARG A 544 3.03 -0.30 -9.53
N VAL A 545 1.97 -0.36 -8.72
CA VAL A 545 2.09 -0.67 -7.27
C VAL A 545 2.62 -2.08 -7.06
N VAL A 546 2.07 -3.08 -7.76
CA VAL A 546 2.53 -4.48 -7.68
C VAL A 546 3.98 -4.62 -8.16
N GLU A 547 4.30 -3.98 -9.28
CA GLU A 547 5.63 -4.00 -9.89
C GLU A 547 6.71 -3.33 -9.01
N SER A 548 6.31 -2.39 -8.13
CA SER A 548 7.19 -1.77 -7.14
C SER A 548 7.46 -2.65 -5.91
N GLY A 549 6.81 -3.81 -5.83
CA GLY A 549 6.92 -4.76 -4.73
C GLY A 549 5.99 -4.48 -3.56
N SER A 550 4.87 -3.78 -3.78
CA SER A 550 3.78 -3.63 -2.79
C SER A 550 2.54 -4.38 -3.26
N GLY A 551 1.74 -4.92 -2.34
CA GLY A 551 0.44 -5.47 -2.69
C GLY A 551 -0.52 -4.39 -3.19
N SER A 552 -1.47 -4.78 -4.04
CA SER A 552 -2.62 -3.97 -4.43
C SER A 552 -3.75 -4.91 -4.83
N ASP A 553 -4.98 -4.51 -4.55
CA ASP A 553 -6.14 -5.20 -5.12
C ASP A 553 -6.32 -4.83 -6.61
N LEU A 554 -7.01 -5.69 -7.37
CA LEU A 554 -7.36 -5.44 -8.77
C LEU A 554 -8.69 -4.71 -8.86
N ILE A 555 -8.76 -3.70 -9.73
CA ILE A 555 -10.01 -2.98 -9.99
C ILE A 555 -10.79 -3.53 -11.18
N GLN A 556 -10.12 -4.28 -12.06
CA GLN A 556 -10.68 -4.91 -13.25
C GLN A 556 -9.89 -6.19 -13.61
N PRO A 557 -10.49 -7.14 -14.35
CA PRO A 557 -9.78 -8.27 -14.92
C PRO A 557 -8.61 -7.83 -15.80
N HIS A 558 -7.55 -8.63 -15.87
CA HIS A 558 -6.37 -8.36 -16.71
C HIS A 558 -6.72 -8.13 -18.19
N TRP A 559 -7.77 -8.81 -18.69
CA TRP A 559 -8.28 -8.62 -20.04
C TRP A 559 -8.68 -7.16 -20.33
N CYS A 560 -9.21 -6.43 -19.34
CA CYS A 560 -9.65 -5.05 -19.50
C CYS A 560 -8.48 -4.07 -19.65
N ARG A 561 -7.30 -4.36 -19.09
CA ARG A 561 -6.08 -3.60 -19.38
C ARG A 561 -5.59 -3.88 -20.81
N GLN A 562 -5.72 -5.13 -21.25
CA GLN A 562 -5.34 -5.55 -22.60
C GLN A 562 -6.30 -5.03 -23.69
N HIS A 563 -7.55 -4.74 -23.34
CA HIS A 563 -8.56 -4.20 -24.27
C HIS A 563 -9.25 -2.99 -23.65
N PRO A 564 -8.54 -1.84 -23.53
CA PRO A 564 -9.13 -0.61 -23.01
C PRO A 564 -10.37 -0.21 -23.80
N GLY A 565 -11.46 0.13 -23.10
CA GLY A 565 -12.73 0.52 -23.71
C GLY A 565 -13.66 -0.64 -24.08
N GLU A 566 -13.17 -1.89 -24.12
CA GLU A 566 -13.95 -3.08 -24.49
C GLU A 566 -14.30 -3.97 -23.29
N CYS A 567 -13.96 -3.56 -22.07
CA CYS A 567 -14.11 -4.37 -20.86
C CYS A 567 -15.56 -4.88 -20.68
N PRO A 568 -15.83 -6.20 -20.77
CA PRO A 568 -17.18 -6.75 -20.89
C PRO A 568 -17.99 -6.77 -19.59
N LEU A 569 -17.57 -6.04 -18.54
CA LEU A 569 -18.19 -6.11 -17.20
C LEU A 569 -19.42 -5.22 -17.00
N ILE A 570 -20.01 -4.66 -18.06
CA ILE A 570 -21.29 -3.93 -17.99
C ILE A 570 -22.33 -4.53 -18.96
N VAL A 571 -22.26 -5.84 -19.27
CA VAL A 571 -23.35 -6.49 -20.04
C VAL A 571 -23.55 -7.95 -19.63
N TRP A 572 -23.77 -8.21 -18.35
CA TRP A 572 -24.62 -9.34 -17.99
C TRP A 572 -26.00 -8.76 -17.67
N PRO A 573 -27.03 -8.99 -18.50
CA PRO A 573 -28.39 -8.73 -18.06
C PRO A 573 -28.63 -9.68 -16.88
N LEU A 574 -28.72 -9.11 -15.68
CA LEU A 574 -29.29 -9.82 -14.52
C LEU A 574 -30.79 -10.00 -14.74
#